data_AF-A0A8H4V0P5-F1
#
_entry.id   AF-A0A8H4V0P5-F1
#
_cell.length_a   1.000
_cell.length_b   1.000
_cell.length_c   1.000
_cell.angle_alpha   90.00
_cell.angle_beta   90.00
_cell.angle_gamma   90.00
#
_symmetry.space_group_name_H-M   'P 1'
#
loop_
_entity.id
_entity.type
_entity.pdbx_description
1 polymer ?
#
loop_
_entity_poly.entity_id
_entity_poly.type
_entity_poly.pdbx_seq_one_letter_code
_entity_poly.pdbx_strand_id
1 'polypeptide(L)'
;MEQCKNLQADSDNFWIIVAALKEFYTKHAVLPLPGSVPDMKAKSADYISLQNIYKSKASRDFKEVLETVRTIEAQLGSRTQPVAEKEVEVFCKNASHVKVIHGRQIPHITIDASQTLKAIRFGFGNPESVISIYIAFEALDA
;
A
#
# COMPACT_ATOMS: atom_id res chain seq x y z
N MET A 1 -3.46 -8.24 -9.91
CA MET A 1 -4.23 -7.81 -8.72
C MET A 1 -5.61 -8.45 -8.80
N GLU A 2 -5.68 -9.75 -8.53
CA GLU A 2 -6.96 -10.47 -8.48
C GLU A 2 -7.59 -10.35 -7.09
N GLN A 3 -6.77 -10.13 -6.06
CA GLN A 3 -7.19 -9.98 -4.67
C GLN A 3 -8.12 -8.76 -4.44
N CYS A 4 -7.98 -7.70 -5.24
CA CYS A 4 -8.86 -6.52 -5.17
C CYS A 4 -10.15 -6.69 -6.01
N LYS A 5 -10.19 -7.69 -6.90
CA LYS A 5 -11.38 -7.97 -7.75
C LYS A 5 -12.29 -9.03 -7.15
N ASN A 6 -11.70 -10.04 -6.53
CA ASN A 6 -12.40 -11.21 -6.00
C ASN A 6 -12.25 -11.22 -4.48
N LEU A 7 -12.98 -10.32 -3.82
CA LEU A 7 -12.99 -10.22 -2.37
C LEU A 7 -13.80 -11.36 -1.76
N GLN A 8 -13.30 -11.88 -0.63
CA GLN A 8 -13.92 -12.94 0.16
C GLN A 8 -13.97 -12.50 1.63
N ALA A 9 -14.75 -13.21 2.45
CA ALA A 9 -14.92 -12.89 3.87
C ALA A 9 -13.60 -12.97 4.68
N ASP A 10 -12.63 -13.77 4.22
CA ASP A 10 -11.30 -13.93 4.79
C ASP A 10 -10.24 -13.00 4.18
N SER A 11 -10.60 -12.16 3.20
CA SER A 11 -9.67 -11.23 2.58
C SER A 11 -9.17 -10.18 3.57
N ASP A 12 -7.87 -9.90 3.55
CA ASP A 12 -7.24 -8.88 4.41
C ASP A 12 -7.94 -7.52 4.28
N ASN A 13 -8.05 -6.79 5.39
CA ASN A 13 -8.58 -5.43 5.43
C ASN A 13 -7.94 -4.51 4.38
N PHE A 14 -6.63 -4.69 4.13
CA PHE A 14 -5.89 -4.00 3.08
C PHE A 14 -6.64 -4.03 1.74
N TRP A 15 -7.05 -5.22 1.28
CA TRP A 15 -7.69 -5.37 -0.04
C TRP A 15 -9.11 -4.80 -0.08
N ILE A 16 -9.82 -4.87 1.04
CA ILE A 16 -11.16 -4.26 1.18
C ILE A 16 -11.06 -2.73 1.03
N ILE A 17 -10.12 -2.10 1.74
CA ILE A 17 -9.94 -0.65 1.66
C ILE A 17 -9.44 -0.24 0.27
N VAL A 18 -8.52 -1.00 -0.34
CA VAL A 18 -8.05 -0.72 -1.71
C VAL A 18 -9.18 -0.84 -2.73
N ALA A 19 -10.12 -1.77 -2.57
CA ALA A 19 -11.30 -1.87 -3.43
C ALA A 19 -12.21 -0.64 -3.27
N ALA A 20 -12.44 -0.17 -2.04
CA ALA A 20 -13.18 1.06 -1.78
C ALA A 20 -12.49 2.31 -2.39
N LEU A 21 -11.17 2.41 -2.28
CA LEU A 21 -10.39 3.48 -2.93
C LEU A 21 -10.49 3.43 -4.46
N LYS A 22 -10.53 2.23 -5.05
CA LYS A 22 -10.71 2.06 -6.49
C LYS A 22 -12.10 2.53 -6.94
N GLU A 23 -13.14 2.24 -6.16
CA GLU A 23 -14.49 2.73 -6.44
C GLU A 23 -14.56 4.26 -6.35
N PHE A 24 -13.99 4.84 -5.28
CA PHE A 24 -13.85 6.29 -5.15
C PHE A 24 -13.15 6.92 -6.35
N TYR A 25 -12.01 6.35 -6.77
CA TYR A 25 -11.28 6.83 -7.95
C TYR A 25 -12.09 6.70 -9.25
N THR A 26 -12.85 5.61 -9.40
CA THR A 26 -13.71 5.41 -10.58
C THR A 26 -14.80 6.48 -10.66
N LYS A 27 -15.34 6.90 -9.51
CA LYS A 27 -16.38 7.93 -9.42
C LYS A 27 -15.85 9.36 -9.59
N HIS A 28 -14.69 9.67 -9.02
CA HIS A 28 -14.18 11.05 -8.93
C HIS A 28 -12.97 11.34 -9.81
N ALA A 29 -12.37 10.33 -10.43
CA ALA A 29 -11.10 10.39 -11.19
C ALA A 29 -9.90 10.94 -10.40
N VAL A 30 -10.01 10.99 -9.07
CA VAL A 30 -8.97 11.43 -8.12
C VAL A 30 -8.99 10.56 -6.88
N LEU A 31 -7.88 10.55 -6.13
CA LEU A 31 -7.81 9.88 -4.82
C LEU A 31 -8.40 10.76 -3.71
N PRO A 32 -8.81 10.18 -2.57
CA PRO A 32 -9.22 10.94 -1.39
C PRO A 32 -8.15 11.95 -0.98
N LEU A 33 -8.60 13.13 -0.56
CA LEU A 33 -7.69 14.18 -0.15
C LEU A 33 -7.03 13.83 1.20
N PRO A 34 -5.69 13.99 1.36
CA PRO A 34 -5.03 13.73 2.63
C PRO A 34 -5.37 14.76 3.71
N GLY A 35 -5.86 15.95 3.31
CA GLY A 35 -6.28 17.02 4.20
C GLY A 35 -5.14 17.89 4.76
N SER A 36 -3.88 17.52 4.53
CA SER A 36 -2.73 18.35 4.82
C SER A 36 -2.50 19.41 3.74
N VAL A 37 -1.99 20.56 4.15
CA VAL A 37 -1.58 21.66 3.28
C VAL A 37 -0.12 21.99 3.65
N PRO A 38 0.80 22.11 2.69
CA PRO A 38 2.19 22.49 2.97
C PRO A 38 2.27 23.95 3.45
N ASP A 39 3.38 24.29 4.10
CA ASP A 39 3.64 25.66 4.52
C ASP A 39 3.69 26.63 3.33
N MET A 40 3.20 27.86 3.55
CA MET A 40 3.19 28.90 2.52
C MET A 40 3.16 30.30 3.13
N LYS A 41 3.67 31.30 2.39
CA LYS A 41 3.55 32.71 2.76
C LYS A 41 2.10 33.18 2.57
N ALA A 42 1.39 33.34 3.68
CA ALA A 42 0.03 33.88 3.72
C ALA A 42 -0.20 34.63 5.04
N LYS A 43 -1.27 35.44 5.12
CA LYS A 43 -1.72 35.92 6.43
C LYS A 43 -2.26 34.74 7.22
N SER A 44 -2.11 34.75 8.55
CA SER A 44 -2.52 33.63 9.40
C SER A 44 -4.00 33.24 9.21
N ALA A 45 -4.89 34.23 9.05
CA ALA A 45 -6.30 33.99 8.82
C ALA A 45 -6.59 33.28 7.49
N ASP A 46 -5.86 33.65 6.42
CA ASP A 46 -6.00 33.05 5.09
C ASP A 46 -5.50 31.60 5.10
N TYR A 47 -4.36 31.35 5.76
CA TYR A 47 -3.80 30.01 5.90
C TYR A 47 -4.74 29.07 6.69
N ILE A 48 -5.27 29.52 7.83
CA ILE A 48 -6.22 28.72 8.63
C ILE A 48 -7.50 28.42 7.82
N SER A 49 -8.01 29.40 7.08
CA SER A 49 -9.19 29.24 6.23
C SER A 49 -8.95 28.17 5.17
N LEU A 50 -7.82 28.23 4.47
CA LEU A 50 -7.45 27.23 3.47
C LEU A 50 -7.26 25.84 4.08
N GLN A 51 -6.56 25.74 5.21
CA GLN A 51 -6.37 24.47 5.91
C GLN A 51 -7.70 23.82 6.29
N ASN A 52 -8.68 24.62 6.75
CA ASN A 52 -10.00 24.12 7.11
C ASN A 52 -10.78 23.60 5.90
N ILE A 53 -10.63 24.22 4.72
CA ILE A 53 -11.22 23.71 3.47
C ILE A 53 -10.69 22.31 3.15
N TYR A 54 -9.37 22.11 3.23
CA TYR A 54 -8.74 20.81 2.97
C TYR A 54 -9.15 19.76 3.99
N LYS A 55 -9.13 20.09 5.29
CA LYS A 55 -9.61 19.20 6.36
C LYS A 55 -11.06 18.79 6.17
N SER A 56 -11.92 19.75 5.79
CA SER A 56 -13.34 19.51 5.54
C SER A 56 -13.56 18.58 4.34
N LYS A 57 -12.86 18.79 3.23
CA LYS A 57 -12.92 17.88 2.06
C LYS A 57 -12.39 16.49 2.40
N ALA A 58 -11.24 16.39 3.07
CA ALA A 58 -10.68 15.11 3.49
C ALA A 58 -11.63 14.32 4.40
N SER A 59 -12.33 15.00 5.32
CA SER A 59 -13.34 14.36 6.17
C SER A 59 -14.54 13.83 5.37
N ARG A 60 -14.98 14.53 4.32
CA ARG A 60 -16.05 14.03 3.42
C ARG A 60 -15.58 12.81 2.64
N ASP A 61 -14.37 12.86 2.10
CA ASP A 61 -13.82 11.76 1.29
C ASP A 61 -13.62 10.50 2.14
N PHE A 62 -13.10 10.67 3.36
CA PHE A 62 -12.98 9.59 4.33
C PHE A 62 -14.33 8.93 4.60
N LYS A 63 -15.39 9.72 4.84
CA LYS A 63 -16.73 9.17 5.11
C LYS A 63 -17.28 8.39 3.93
N GLU A 64 -17.09 8.89 2.70
CA GLU A 64 -17.51 8.20 1.49
C GLU A 64 -16.77 6.86 1.33
N VAL A 65 -15.45 6.85 1.49
CA VAL A 65 -14.66 5.60 1.43
C VAL A 65 -15.07 4.63 2.53
N LEU A 66 -15.31 5.13 3.75
CA LEU A 66 -15.77 4.31 4.87
C LEU A 66 -17.14 3.68 4.59
N GLU A 67 -18.07 4.44 4.02
CA GLU A 67 -19.38 3.93 3.60
C GLU A 67 -19.23 2.81 2.58
N THR A 68 -18.40 2.99 1.55
CA THR A 68 -18.09 1.94 0.57
C THR A 68 -17.48 0.70 1.23
N VAL A 69 -16.56 0.87 2.18
CA VAL A 69 -16.02 -0.26 2.97
C VAL A 69 -17.15 -1.01 3.69
N ARG A 70 -18.08 -0.31 4.34
CA ARG A 70 -19.23 -0.95 5.01
C ARG A 70 -20.15 -1.67 4.03
N THR A 71 -20.38 -1.10 2.84
CA THR A 71 -21.14 -1.77 1.78
C THR A 71 -20.46 -3.08 1.34
N ILE A 72 -19.15 -3.06 1.13
CA ILE A 72 -18.37 -4.25 0.77
C ILE A 72 -18.44 -5.30 1.88
N GLU A 73 -18.23 -4.91 3.14
CA GLU A 73 -18.34 -5.83 4.28
C GLU A 73 -19.73 -6.48 4.38
N ALA A 74 -20.80 -5.70 4.19
CA ALA A 74 -22.17 -6.21 4.19
C ALA A 74 -22.41 -7.24 3.07
N GLN A 75 -21.81 -7.06 1.89
CA GLN A 75 -21.90 -8.01 0.77
C GLN A 75 -21.13 -9.31 1.03
N LEU A 76 -20.00 -9.22 1.74
CA LEU A 76 -19.17 -10.39 2.09
C LEU A 76 -19.72 -11.17 3.30
N GLY A 77 -20.61 -10.56 4.08
CA GLY A 77 -21.23 -11.18 5.26
C GLY A 77 -20.35 -11.07 6.52
N SER A 78 -20.49 -12.04 7.42
CA SER A 78 -19.79 -12.01 8.72
C SER A 78 -18.29 -12.25 8.53
N ARG A 79 -17.49 -11.21 8.75
CA ARG A 79 -16.02 -11.28 8.76
C ARG A 79 -15.51 -11.56 10.17
N THR A 80 -14.43 -12.32 10.26
CA THR A 80 -13.70 -12.54 11.53
C THR A 80 -13.06 -11.25 12.05
N GLN A 81 -12.61 -10.39 11.14
CA GLN A 81 -12.00 -9.10 11.46
C GLN A 81 -12.64 -7.98 10.62
N PRO A 82 -13.51 -7.15 11.22
CA PRO A 82 -14.03 -5.97 10.54
C PRO A 82 -12.94 -4.90 10.39
N VAL A 83 -13.08 -4.07 9.35
CA VAL A 83 -12.18 -2.95 9.07
C VAL A 83 -12.43 -1.84 10.10
N ALA A 84 -11.39 -1.46 10.84
CA ALA A 84 -11.48 -0.36 11.80
C ALA A 84 -11.54 0.99 11.08
N GLU A 85 -12.34 1.93 11.57
CA GLU A 85 -12.45 3.27 10.96
C GLU A 85 -11.10 3.99 10.88
N LYS A 86 -10.28 3.85 11.93
CA LYS A 86 -8.93 4.42 11.99
C LYS A 86 -8.02 3.87 10.88
N GLU A 87 -8.21 2.61 10.48
CA GLU A 87 -7.47 2.00 9.39
C GLU A 87 -7.84 2.68 8.06
N VAL A 88 -9.14 2.85 7.80
CA VAL A 88 -9.65 3.57 6.62
C VAL A 88 -9.14 5.02 6.59
N GLU A 89 -9.11 5.70 7.74
CA GLU A 89 -8.61 7.08 7.86
C GLU A 89 -7.13 7.18 7.46
N VAL A 90 -6.30 6.25 7.95
CA VAL A 90 -4.87 6.19 7.61
C VAL A 90 -4.68 5.92 6.12
N PHE A 91 -5.48 5.03 5.53
CA PHE A 91 -5.45 4.79 4.08
C PHE A 91 -5.84 6.02 3.27
N CYS A 92 -6.91 6.74 3.64
CA CYS A 92 -7.31 7.95 2.94
C CYS A 92 -6.21 9.02 2.98
N LYS A 93 -5.53 9.18 4.13
CA LYS A 93 -4.39 10.10 4.27
C LYS A 93 -3.17 9.71 3.42
N ASN A 94 -3.01 8.42 3.12
CA ASN A 94 -1.84 7.87 2.44
C ASN A 94 -2.18 7.21 1.10
N ALA A 95 -3.33 7.54 0.50
CA ALA A 95 -3.85 6.83 -0.68
C ALA A 95 -2.86 6.83 -1.86
N SER A 96 -2.14 7.94 -2.05
CA SER A 96 -1.09 8.09 -3.07
C SER A 96 0.18 7.29 -2.81
N HIS A 97 0.35 6.74 -1.61
CA HIS A 97 1.55 6.05 -1.15
C HIS A 97 1.34 4.55 -0.90
N VAL A 98 0.14 4.03 -1.15
CA VAL A 98 -0.17 2.61 -1.00
C VAL A 98 0.71 1.78 -1.95
N LYS A 99 1.38 0.76 -1.41
CA LYS A 99 2.26 -0.14 -2.15
C LYS A 99 2.04 -1.57 -1.70
N VAL A 100 2.22 -2.51 -2.62
CA VAL A 100 2.22 -3.95 -2.34
C VAL A 100 3.56 -4.51 -2.80
N ILE A 101 4.30 -5.13 -1.89
CA ILE A 101 5.60 -5.75 -2.17
C ILE A 101 5.42 -7.25 -2.05
N HIS A 102 5.64 -7.98 -3.15
CA HIS A 102 5.66 -9.43 -3.14
C HIS A 102 7.11 -9.89 -3.09
N GLY A 103 7.51 -10.46 -1.97
CA GLY A 103 8.78 -11.18 -1.85
C GLY A 103 8.77 -12.46 -2.68
N ARG A 104 9.95 -13.05 -2.82
CA ARG A 104 10.13 -14.41 -3.33
C ARG A 104 10.87 -15.24 -2.29
N GLN A 105 10.79 -16.56 -2.42
CA GLN A 105 11.64 -17.45 -1.63
C GLN A 105 13.10 -17.08 -1.81
N ILE A 106 13.88 -17.23 -0.73
CA ILE A 106 15.32 -16.99 -0.78
C ILE A 106 15.88 -17.96 -1.82
N PRO A 107 16.55 -17.46 -2.88
CA PRO A 107 17.12 -18.35 -3.87
C PRO A 107 18.26 -19.15 -3.23
N HIS A 108 18.41 -20.40 -3.63
CA HIS A 108 19.60 -21.21 -3.34
C HIS A 108 20.46 -21.36 -4.59
N ILE A 109 21.75 -21.59 -4.41
CA ILE A 109 22.68 -21.77 -5.52
C ILE A 109 22.55 -23.20 -6.06
N THR A 110 21.67 -23.38 -7.06
CA THR A 110 21.53 -24.63 -7.80
C THR A 110 21.83 -24.43 -9.29
N ILE A 111 22.14 -25.53 -10.00
CA ILE A 111 22.47 -25.52 -11.43
C ILE A 111 21.32 -24.91 -12.26
N ASP A 112 20.08 -25.15 -11.84
CA ASP A 112 18.87 -24.71 -12.56
C ASP A 112 18.41 -23.29 -12.17
N ALA A 113 19.04 -22.65 -11.17
CA ALA A 113 18.68 -21.33 -10.67
C ALA A 113 19.17 -20.19 -11.58
N SER A 114 18.72 -20.16 -12.84
CA SER A 114 19.24 -19.27 -13.89
C SER A 114 19.22 -17.78 -13.52
N GLN A 115 18.21 -17.31 -12.79
CA GLN A 115 18.12 -15.92 -12.33
C GLN A 115 19.14 -15.61 -11.21
N THR A 116 19.31 -16.54 -10.27
CA THR A 116 20.28 -16.43 -9.17
C THR A 116 21.69 -16.41 -9.71
N LEU A 117 22.02 -17.34 -10.62
CA LEU A 117 23.33 -17.40 -11.27
C LEU A 117 23.63 -16.14 -12.10
N LYS A 118 22.63 -15.57 -12.78
CA LYS A 118 22.78 -14.28 -13.49
C LYS A 118 23.07 -13.13 -12.51
N ALA A 119 22.32 -13.04 -11.41
CA ALA A 119 22.55 -12.03 -10.38
C ALA A 119 23.94 -12.18 -9.74
N ILE A 120 24.37 -13.43 -9.50
CA ILE A 120 25.70 -13.72 -8.98
C ILE A 120 26.78 -13.22 -9.92
N ARG A 121 26.70 -13.58 -11.21
CA ARG A 121 27.67 -13.17 -12.23
C ARG A 121 27.75 -11.65 -12.37
N PHE A 122 26.62 -10.95 -12.26
CA PHE A 122 26.59 -9.49 -12.32
C PHE A 122 27.18 -8.82 -11.08
N GLY A 123 26.98 -9.41 -9.90
CA GLY A 123 27.60 -8.93 -8.65
C GLY A 123 29.08 -9.27 -8.55
N PHE A 124 29.53 -10.31 -9.24
CA PHE A 124 30.92 -10.76 -9.18
C PHE A 124 31.87 -9.72 -9.78
N GLY A 125 32.89 -9.33 -9.02
CA GLY A 125 33.83 -8.27 -9.42
C GLY A 125 33.38 -6.85 -9.07
N ASN A 126 32.18 -6.67 -8.52
CA ASN A 126 31.79 -5.41 -7.89
C ASN A 126 32.16 -5.45 -6.39
N PRO A 127 33.09 -4.60 -5.91
CA PRO A 127 33.52 -4.61 -4.51
C PRO A 127 32.42 -4.18 -3.53
N GLU A 128 31.39 -3.45 -3.98
CA GLU A 128 30.22 -3.07 -3.17
C GLU A 128 29.16 -4.18 -3.11
N SER A 129 29.34 -5.27 -3.88
CA SER A 129 28.39 -6.37 -3.91
C SER A 129 28.60 -7.31 -2.72
N VAL A 130 27.54 -7.55 -1.96
CA VAL A 130 27.50 -8.58 -0.90
C VAL A 130 27.35 -10.00 -1.44
N ILE A 131 27.44 -10.21 -2.76
CA ILE A 131 27.23 -11.53 -3.35
C ILE A 131 28.26 -12.56 -2.88
N SER A 132 29.51 -12.16 -2.70
CA SER A 132 30.56 -13.04 -2.19
C SER A 132 30.25 -13.55 -0.78
N ILE A 133 29.60 -12.71 0.04
CA ILE A 133 29.15 -13.06 1.39
C ILE A 133 27.98 -14.05 1.31
N TYR A 134 27.01 -13.80 0.44
CA TYR A 134 25.89 -14.74 0.21
C TYR A 134 26.40 -16.13 -0.22
N ILE A 135 27.35 -16.18 -1.16
CA ILE A 135 27.97 -17.45 -1.59
C ILE A 135 28.71 -18.14 -0.43
N ALA A 136 29.42 -17.37 0.41
CA ALA A 136 30.13 -17.93 1.56
C ALA A 136 29.17 -18.57 2.58
N PHE A 137 28.01 -17.96 2.83
CA PHE A 137 26.97 -18.56 3.70
C PHE A 137 26.35 -19.80 3.08
N GLU A 138 26.00 -19.78 1.79
CA GLU A 138 25.49 -20.98 1.10
C GLU A 138 26.49 -22.13 1.12
N ALA A 139 27.81 -21.84 1.06
CA ALA A 139 28.86 -22.86 1.17
C ALA A 139 29.09 -23.34 2.61
N LEU A 140 28.83 -22.51 3.63
CA LEU A 140 28.93 -22.88 5.03
C LEU A 140 27.81 -23.81 5.48
N ASP A 141 26.60 -23.58 4.94
CA ASP A 141 25.39 -24.34 5.27
C ASP A 141 25.26 -25.66 4.47
N ALA A 142 26.14 -25.91 3.50
CA ALA A 142 26.17 -27.10 2.64
C ALA A 142 26.97 -28.28 3.26
#